data_AF-A0A5C6BCY8-F1
#
_entry.id   AF-A0A5C6BCY8-F1
#
_cell.length_a   1.000
_cell.length_b   1.000
_cell.length_c   1.000
_cell.angle_alpha   90.00
_cell.angle_beta   90.00
_cell.angle_gamma   90.00
#
_symmetry.space_group_name_H-M   'P 1'
#
loop_
_entity.id
_entity.type
_entity.pdbx_description
1 polymer ?
#
loop_
_entity_poly.entity_id
_entity_poly.type
_entity_poly.pdbx_seq_one_letter_code
_entity_poly.pdbx_strand_id
1 'polypeptide(L)'
;MLQPLLQSLHEVGTQLHTAGKRQLHTDHYCMLILMWMFSSNLTSLRGIPQASTLQRVQRKFKIPRAALGTLSEAPTVFDPEKLKHIALELGQQIPRIARAEADNPQAKIDKTLTAVDGSVVKLLTQIAEPA
;
A
#
# COMPACT_ATOMS: atom_id res chain seq x y z
N MET A 1 17.04 3.37 1.68
CA MET A 1 15.97 2.40 2.03
C MET A 1 14.82 2.59 1.06
N LEU A 2 14.29 1.49 0.50
CA LEU A 2 13.35 1.36 -0.62
C LEU A 2 13.72 1.97 -2.00
N GLN A 3 14.46 3.08 -2.05
CA GLN A 3 14.82 3.71 -3.33
C GLN A 3 15.56 2.78 -4.32
N PRO A 4 16.53 1.94 -3.90
CA PRO A 4 17.19 1.01 -4.83
C PRO A 4 16.24 -0.04 -5.42
N LEU A 5 15.20 -0.40 -4.67
CA LEU A 5 14.22 -1.40 -5.08
C LEU A 5 13.24 -0.82 -6.10
N LEU A 6 12.90 0.46 -5.98
CA LEU A 6 12.02 1.16 -6.92
C LEU A 6 12.79 1.81 -8.07
N GLN A 7 14.13 1.74 -8.09
CA GLN A 7 14.95 2.42 -9.08
C GLN A 7 14.67 1.94 -10.51
N SER A 8 14.31 0.67 -10.70
CA SER A 8 13.87 0.11 -11.99
C SER A 8 12.60 0.77 -12.53
N LEU A 9 11.82 1.44 -11.68
CA LEU A 9 10.63 2.18 -12.05
C LEU A 9 10.93 3.62 -12.50
N HIS A 10 12.12 4.16 -12.26
CA HIS A 10 12.44 5.57 -12.47
C HIS A 10 12.23 6.04 -13.93
N GLU A 11 12.52 5.16 -14.89
CA GLU A 11 12.39 5.43 -16.34
C GLU A 11 11.01 5.07 -16.90
N VAL A 12 10.15 4.45 -16.11
CA VAL A 12 8.83 3.99 -16.55
C VAL A 12 7.90 5.18 -16.77
N GLY A 13 7.30 5.28 -17.95
CA GLY A 13 6.39 6.38 -18.29
C GLY A 13 7.09 7.70 -18.68
N THR A 14 8.42 7.68 -18.84
CA THR A 14 9.20 8.81 -19.39
C THR A 14 9.09 8.93 -20.92
N GLN A 15 8.71 7.85 -21.60
CA GLN A 15 8.70 7.71 -23.06
C GLN A 15 7.59 8.52 -23.76
N LEU A 16 6.51 8.85 -23.05
CA LEU A 16 5.36 9.59 -23.61
C LEU A 16 5.50 11.11 -23.52
N HIS A 17 6.57 11.64 -22.92
CA HIS A 17 6.71 13.08 -22.66
C HIS A 17 8.04 13.65 -23.16
N THR A 18 7.96 14.45 -24.23
CA THR A 18 9.06 15.24 -24.82
C THR A 18 9.49 16.46 -23.97
N ALA A 19 8.93 16.66 -22.78
CA ALA A 19 9.21 17.85 -21.97
C ALA A 19 9.97 17.48 -20.70
N GLY A 20 11.27 17.83 -20.65
CA GLY A 20 12.17 17.73 -19.48
C GLY A 20 11.79 18.63 -18.29
N LYS A 21 10.49 18.80 -18.02
CA LYS A 21 9.92 19.59 -16.91
C LYS A 21 9.30 18.72 -15.81
N ARG A 22 9.28 17.40 -15.97
CA ARG A 22 8.70 16.50 -14.96
C ARG A 22 9.66 16.37 -13.78
N GLN A 23 9.26 16.88 -12.63
CA GLN A 23 10.04 16.79 -11.39
C GLN A 23 9.75 15.48 -10.62
N LEU A 24 8.70 14.74 -11.00
CA LEU A 24 8.26 13.53 -10.30
C LEU A 24 8.28 12.32 -11.23
N HIS A 25 9.08 11.31 -10.87
CA HIS A 25 9.21 10.04 -11.56
C HIS A 25 8.31 8.98 -10.91
N THR A 26 8.15 7.84 -11.60
CA THR A 26 7.25 6.76 -11.19
C THR A 26 7.68 6.11 -9.87
N ASP A 27 8.99 5.99 -9.62
CA ASP A 27 9.56 5.58 -8.34
C ASP A 27 9.21 6.55 -7.19
N HIS A 28 9.28 7.86 -7.44
CA HIS A 28 8.87 8.89 -6.47
C HIS A 28 7.37 8.81 -6.16
N TYR A 29 6.55 8.57 -7.19
CA TYR A 29 5.10 8.37 -7.02
C TYR A 29 4.81 7.14 -6.16
N CYS A 30 5.42 5.99 -6.45
CA CYS A 30 5.29 4.78 -5.63
C CYS A 30 5.70 5.03 -4.17
N MET A 31 6.81 5.75 -3.95
CA MET A 31 7.26 6.11 -2.61
C MET A 31 6.23 6.95 -1.84
N LEU A 32 5.58 7.91 -2.50
CA LEU A 32 4.55 8.75 -1.90
C LEU A 32 3.28 7.95 -1.55
N ILE A 33 2.88 7.01 -2.41
CA ILE A 33 1.74 6.12 -2.14
C ILE A 33 2.05 5.17 -0.98
N LEU A 34 3.24 4.58 -0.94
CA LEU A 34 3.68 3.73 0.17
C LEU A 34 3.75 4.52 1.48
N MET A 35 4.30 5.74 1.44
CA MET A 35 4.30 6.63 2.60
C MET A 35 2.88 6.88 3.10
N TRP A 36 1.93 7.20 2.19
CA TRP A 36 0.54 7.40 2.55
C TRP A 36 -0.07 6.14 3.19
N MET A 37 0.06 5.00 2.53
CA MET A 37 -0.50 3.72 2.97
C MET A 37 0.01 3.26 4.35
N PHE A 38 1.28 3.54 4.65
CA PHE A 38 1.91 3.16 5.92
C PHE A 38 1.94 4.30 6.96
N SER A 39 1.35 5.46 6.66
CA SER A 39 1.31 6.56 7.61
C SER A 39 0.00 6.58 8.39
N SER A 40 0.10 6.67 9.72
CA SER A 40 -1.07 6.89 10.59
C SER A 40 -1.60 8.33 10.51
N ASN A 41 -0.81 9.26 9.96
CA ASN A 41 -1.11 10.69 9.94
C ASN A 41 -1.76 11.16 8.64
N LEU A 42 -1.60 10.43 7.52
CA LEU A 42 -2.20 10.82 6.24
C LEU A 42 -3.45 9.99 5.99
N THR A 43 -4.60 10.57 6.29
CA THR A 43 -5.91 9.91 6.11
C THR A 43 -6.43 9.99 4.67
N SER A 44 -5.78 10.76 3.79
CA SER A 44 -6.22 10.98 2.41
C SER A 44 -5.05 11.28 1.47
N LEU A 45 -5.21 10.91 0.19
CA LEU A 45 -4.29 11.25 -0.90
C LEU A 45 -4.06 12.77 -1.03
N ARG A 46 -5.04 13.60 -0.63
CA ARG A 46 -4.88 15.07 -0.62
C ARG A 46 -3.82 15.56 0.37
N GLY A 47 -3.48 14.75 1.38
CA GLY A 47 -2.42 15.07 2.33
C GLY A 47 -1.02 14.89 1.74
N ILE A 48 -0.87 14.16 0.63
CA ILE A 48 0.43 13.82 0.03
C ILE A 48 1.19 15.06 -0.47
N PRO A 49 0.59 15.98 -1.26
CA PRO A 49 1.27 17.21 -1.67
C PRO A 49 1.85 17.99 -0.49
N GLN A 50 1.07 18.16 0.59
CA GLN A 50 1.53 18.86 1.78
C GLN A 50 2.61 18.08 2.55
N ALA A 51 2.46 16.77 2.70
CA ALA A 51 3.47 15.93 3.33
C ALA A 51 4.81 15.98 2.56
N SER A 52 4.75 16.04 1.24
CA SER A 52 5.93 16.12 0.38
C SER A 52 6.71 17.44 0.47
N THR A 53 6.15 18.51 1.08
CA THR A 53 6.88 19.76 1.34
C THR A 53 7.66 19.73 2.65
N LEU A 54 7.39 18.77 3.54
CA LEU A 54 8.08 18.67 4.81
C LEU A 54 9.54 18.25 4.59
N GLN A 55 10.49 19.07 5.06
CA GLN A 55 11.91 18.81 4.89
C GLN A 55 12.34 17.43 5.40
N ARG A 56 11.73 16.95 6.50
CA ARG A 56 12.00 15.61 7.05
C ARG A 56 11.60 14.50 6.09
N VAL A 57 10.48 14.65 5.38
CA VAL A 57 10.00 13.70 4.37
C VAL A 57 10.93 13.72 3.16
N GLN A 58 11.26 14.90 2.64
CA GLN A 58 12.16 15.06 1.50
C GLN A 58 13.54 14.47 1.78
N ARG A 59 14.13 14.73 2.96
CA ARG A 59 15.43 14.18 3.34
C ARG A 59 15.39 12.66 3.53
N LYS A 60 14.33 12.14 4.15
CA LYS A 60 14.22 10.69 4.48
C LYS A 60 13.96 9.84 3.23
N PHE A 61 13.07 10.30 2.37
CA PHE A 61 12.63 9.56 1.19
C PHE A 61 13.32 9.99 -0.10
N LYS A 62 14.13 11.07 -0.06
CA LYS A 62 14.85 11.64 -1.21
C LYS A 62 13.93 11.97 -2.40
N ILE A 63 12.71 12.37 -2.10
CA ILE A 63 11.69 12.74 -3.08
C ILE A 63 11.54 14.27 -3.17
N PRO A 64 11.28 14.82 -4.37
CA PRO A 64 10.93 16.22 -4.52
C PRO A 64 9.50 16.49 -4.05
N ARG A 65 9.15 17.77 -3.97
CA ARG A 65 7.77 18.19 -3.74
C ARG A 65 6.88 17.64 -4.86
N ALA A 66 5.77 17.01 -4.47
CA ALA A 66 4.72 16.61 -5.38
C ALA A 66 3.66 17.70 -5.51
N ALA A 67 3.29 18.03 -6.75
CA ALA A 67 2.13 18.86 -7.05
C ALA A 67 0.89 17.98 -7.24
N LEU A 68 -0.29 18.50 -6.89
CA LEU A 68 -1.55 17.75 -7.02
C LEU A 68 -1.82 17.33 -8.47
N GLY A 69 -1.61 18.22 -9.44
CA GLY A 69 -1.78 17.90 -10.87
C GLY A 69 -0.90 16.73 -11.32
N THR A 70 0.35 16.68 -10.87
CA THR A 70 1.26 15.57 -11.17
C THR A 70 0.82 14.26 -10.53
N LEU A 71 0.25 14.30 -9.33
CA LEU A 71 -0.30 13.10 -8.67
C LEU A 71 -1.56 12.60 -9.35
N SER A 72 -2.42 13.49 -9.86
CA SER A 72 -3.64 13.13 -10.58
C SER A 72 -3.35 12.56 -11.97
N GLU A 73 -2.24 12.96 -12.59
CA GLU A 73 -1.78 12.43 -13.89
C GLU A 73 -0.88 11.19 -13.74
N ALA A 74 -0.31 10.93 -12.57
CA ALA A 74 0.57 9.77 -12.37
C ALA A 74 -0.08 8.41 -12.71
N PRO A 75 -1.34 8.12 -12.34
CA PRO A 75 -1.99 6.84 -12.67
C PRO A 75 -2.15 6.55 -14.16
N THR A 76 -2.22 7.58 -15.01
CA THR A 76 -2.38 7.39 -16.46
C THR A 76 -1.07 7.03 -17.15
N VAL A 77 0.06 7.33 -16.50
CA VAL A 77 1.42 7.09 -17.01
C VAL A 77 2.12 5.95 -16.28
N PHE A 78 1.57 5.54 -15.14
CA PHE A 78 2.06 4.43 -14.33
C PHE A 78 1.76 3.08 -14.99
N ASP A 79 2.81 2.32 -15.29
CA ASP A 79 2.69 0.93 -15.75
C ASP A 79 2.67 -0.03 -14.53
N PRO A 80 1.52 -0.61 -14.19
CA PRO A 80 1.39 -1.48 -13.02
C PRO A 80 2.12 -2.82 -13.17
N GLU A 81 2.40 -3.28 -14.40
CA GLU A 81 3.03 -4.60 -14.61
C GLU A 81 4.45 -4.63 -14.06
N LYS A 82 5.20 -3.53 -14.19
CA LYS A 82 6.56 -3.44 -13.63
C LYS A 82 6.58 -3.46 -12.11
N LEU A 83 5.59 -2.84 -11.46
CA LEU A 83 5.47 -2.92 -10.01
C LEU A 83 5.10 -4.33 -9.55
N LYS A 84 4.28 -5.05 -10.32
CA LYS A 84 3.91 -6.44 -10.03
C LYS A 84 5.13 -7.38 -10.03
N HIS A 85 6.07 -7.20 -10.96
CA HIS A 85 7.32 -7.96 -10.95
C HIS A 85 8.11 -7.76 -9.66
N ILE A 86 8.29 -6.51 -9.23
CA ILE A 86 8.96 -6.18 -7.97
C ILE A 86 8.23 -6.80 -6.77
N ALA A 87 6.90 -6.74 -6.76
CA ALA A 87 6.09 -7.33 -5.70
C ALA A 87 6.21 -8.87 -5.66
N LEU A 88 6.31 -9.52 -6.82
CA LEU A 88 6.53 -10.98 -6.91
C LEU A 88 7.92 -11.38 -6.40
N GLU A 89 8.96 -10.65 -6.80
CA GLU A 89 10.33 -10.87 -6.31
C GLU A 89 10.41 -10.71 -4.79
N LEU A 90 9.82 -9.64 -4.26
CA LEU A 90 9.70 -9.44 -2.81
C LEU A 90 8.89 -10.54 -2.14
N GLY A 91 7.78 -10.95 -2.75
CA GLY A 91 6.93 -12.01 -2.24
C GLY A 91 7.69 -13.32 -2.05
N GLN A 92 8.59 -13.66 -2.98
CA GLN A 92 9.44 -14.86 -2.90
C GLN A 92 10.40 -14.84 -1.69
N GLN A 93 10.79 -13.66 -1.22
CA GLN A 93 11.68 -13.47 -0.07
C GLN A 93 10.94 -13.57 1.29
N ILE A 94 9.60 -13.59 1.28
CA ILE A 94 8.81 -13.70 2.51
C ILE A 94 8.92 -15.14 3.07
N PRO A 95 9.37 -15.30 4.34
CA PRO A 95 9.44 -16.61 4.99
C PRO A 95 8.10 -17.34 4.94
N ARG A 96 8.12 -18.66 4.72
CA ARG A 96 6.89 -19.48 4.58
C ARG A 96 5.91 -19.35 5.76
N ILE A 97 6.41 -19.04 6.96
CA ILE A 97 5.59 -18.86 8.17
C ILE A 97 4.63 -17.67 8.01
N ALA A 98 5.08 -16.55 7.44
CA ALA A 98 4.24 -15.38 7.20
C ALA A 98 3.22 -15.58 6.07
N ARG A 99 3.47 -16.52 5.14
CA ARG A 99 2.48 -16.93 4.11
C ARG A 99 1.40 -17.82 4.71
N ALA A 100 1.78 -18.76 5.57
CA ALA A 100 0.83 -19.65 6.25
C ALA A 100 -0.15 -18.91 7.17
N GLU A 101 0.28 -17.82 7.82
CA GLU A 101 -0.60 -16.96 8.63
C GLU A 101 -1.59 -16.13 7.78
N ALA A 102 -1.21 -15.74 6.57
CA ALA A 102 -2.08 -14.99 5.66
C ALA A 102 -3.12 -15.88 4.96
N ASP A 103 -2.74 -17.12 4.62
CA ASP A 103 -3.61 -18.09 3.94
C ASP A 103 -4.49 -18.91 4.90
N ASN A 104 -4.24 -18.83 6.22
CA ASN A 104 -5.01 -19.55 7.22
C ASN A 104 -5.65 -18.59 8.25
N PRO A 105 -6.85 -18.05 7.97
CA PRO A 105 -7.57 -17.21 8.94
C PRO A 105 -7.90 -17.93 10.26
N GLN A 106 -7.76 -19.26 10.32
CA GLN A 106 -7.96 -20.07 11.52
C GLN A 106 -6.67 -20.26 12.34
N ALA A 107 -5.49 -19.91 11.81
CA ALA A 107 -4.23 -20.03 12.53
C ALA A 107 -4.13 -19.09 13.74
N LYS A 108 -5.00 -18.08 13.83
CA LYS A 108 -5.06 -17.13 14.95
C LYS A 108 -6.01 -17.57 16.08
N ILE A 109 -6.62 -18.74 15.95
CA ILE A 109 -7.56 -19.27 16.93
C ILE A 109 -6.84 -20.40 17.68
N ASP A 110 -6.20 -20.08 18.80
CA ASP A 110 -5.59 -21.05 19.73
C ASP A 110 -6.63 -21.91 20.48
N LYS A 111 -7.81 -22.11 19.88
CA LYS A 111 -8.94 -22.83 20.47
C LYS A 111 -9.47 -23.83 19.46
N THR A 112 -9.68 -25.06 19.92
CA THR A 112 -10.34 -26.11 19.14
C THR A 112 -11.71 -25.60 18.68
N LEU A 113 -11.87 -25.43 17.36
CA LEU A 113 -13.15 -25.09 16.73
C LEU A 113 -14.05 -26.33 16.78
N THR A 114 -14.77 -26.49 17.89
CA THR A 114 -15.81 -27.51 18.02
C THR A 114 -17.08 -26.95 17.41
N ALA A 115 -17.50 -27.50 16.26
CA ALA A 115 -18.81 -27.19 15.69
C ALA A 115 -19.90 -27.76 16.62
N VAL A 116 -20.51 -26.89 17.42
CA VAL A 116 -21.72 -27.18 18.19
C VAL A 116 -22.90 -26.73 17.35
N ASP A 117 -23.94 -27.56 17.26
CA ASP A 117 -25.18 -27.21 16.56
C ASP A 117 -25.63 -25.80 16.99
N GLY A 118 -25.85 -24.91 16.01
CA GLY A 118 -26.00 -23.46 16.18
C GLY A 118 -27.22 -23.00 17.00
N SER A 119 -27.91 -23.95 17.62
CA SER A 119 -29.02 -23.79 18.56
C SER A 119 -28.74 -22.76 19.67
N VAL A 120 -27.48 -22.67 20.15
CA VAL A 120 -27.10 -21.66 21.16
C VAL A 120 -27.15 -20.23 20.61
N VAL A 121 -26.75 -20.02 19.34
CA VAL A 121 -26.78 -18.69 18.69
C VAL A 121 -28.24 -18.25 18.47
N LYS A 122 -29.13 -19.18 18.12
CA LYS A 122 -30.57 -18.92 18.02
C LYS A 122 -31.18 -18.47 19.35
N LEU A 123 -30.84 -19.13 20.45
CA LEU A 123 -31.32 -18.76 21.79
C LEU A 123 -30.83 -17.38 22.21
N LEU A 124 -29.57 -17.04 21.95
CA LEU A 124 -29.03 -15.71 22.27
C LEU A 124 -29.75 -14.57 21.53
N THR A 125 -30.20 -14.83 20.29
CA THR A 125 -30.94 -13.84 19.51
C THR A 125 -32.34 -13.61 20.10
N GLN A 126 -32.98 -14.67 20.61
CA GLN A 126 -34.29 -14.59 21.27
C GLN A 126 -34.27 -13.86 22.62
N ILE A 127 -33.15 -13.90 23.34
CA ILE A 127 -33.02 -13.24 24.66
C ILE A 127 -32.59 -11.77 24.50
N ALA A 128 -31.98 -11.41 23.37
CA ALA A 128 -31.50 -10.06 23.08
C ALA A 128 -32.58 -9.12 22.51
N GLU A 129 -33.73 -9.64 22.06
CA GLU A 129 -34.91 -8.83 21.78
C GLU A 129 -35.65 -8.54 23.10
N PRO A 130 -35.74 -7.28 23.56
CA PRO A 130 -36.62 -6.95 24.66
C PRO A 130 -38.08 -7.14 24.20
N ALA A 131 -38.87 -7.82 25.04
CA ALA A 131 -40.30 -8.07 24.82
C ALA A 131 -41.13 -6.80 24.57
#